data_AF-A0A2K3DBZ1-F1
#
_entry.id   AF-A0A2K3DBZ1-F1
#
_cell.length_a   1.000
_cell.length_b   1.000
_cell.length_c   1.000
_cell.angle_alpha   90.00
_cell.angle_beta   90.00
_cell.angle_gamma   90.00
#
_symmetry.space_group_name_H-M   'P 1'
#
loop_
_entity.id
_entity.type
_entity.pdbx_description
1 polymer ?
#
loop_
_entity_poly.entity_id
_entity_poly.type
_entity_poly.pdbx_seq_one_letter_code
_entity_poly.pdbx_strand_id
1 'polypeptide(L)'
;MAAQCEWQDQRKGLKRSVDGHKAHCRRVVAKLEEAIVEAEEQCPHNFRPALPKLCDANEDVAKVAGTGSELVERSDSVYEHRLQELQNWKDRVEFTARHCDYVLYFELCVFSSFKKLPKYQQALDAGAEELETMSAALDLLTYMSQAESFDDEVMQDIFITPGNQLMREAWYEEVVRQGLQVDEYVALRQFKGLTNNCFRDHDRAKPADALRVLKSSLPVPADCAQYKQPLMKLLELLSRFAPRRQ
;
A
#
# COMPACT_ATOMS: atom_id res chain seq x y z
N MET A 1 -11.04 -15.00 -0.02
CA MET A 1 -10.79 -16.22 -0.82
C MET A 1 -12.01 -16.66 -1.62
N ALA A 2 -13.22 -16.77 -1.04
CA ALA A 2 -14.42 -17.21 -1.77
C ALA A 2 -14.73 -16.40 -3.05
N ALA A 3 -14.70 -15.07 -2.98
CA ALA A 3 -14.94 -14.20 -4.14
C ALA A 3 -13.90 -14.35 -5.27
N GLN A 4 -12.65 -14.71 -4.93
CA GLN A 4 -11.60 -14.93 -5.93
C GLN A 4 -11.82 -16.25 -6.68
N CYS A 5 -12.25 -17.30 -5.97
CA CYS A 5 -12.62 -18.57 -6.58
C CYS A 5 -13.85 -18.41 -7.49
N GLU A 6 -14.89 -17.70 -7.03
CA GLU A 6 -16.10 -17.45 -7.81
C GLU A 6 -15.84 -16.67 -9.10
N TRP A 7 -15.01 -15.62 -9.05
CA TRP A 7 -14.58 -14.89 -10.24
C TRP A 7 -13.76 -15.76 -11.21
N GLN A 8 -12.85 -16.60 -10.70
CA GLN A 8 -12.08 -17.52 -11.55
C GLN A 8 -12.96 -18.55 -12.26
N ASP A 9 -14.02 -19.03 -11.61
CA ASP A 9 -14.94 -20.00 -12.20
C ASP A 9 -15.87 -19.35 -13.23
N GLN A 10 -16.39 -18.15 -12.95
CA GLN A 10 -17.13 -17.35 -13.93
C GLN A 10 -16.26 -17.01 -15.16
N ARG A 11 -15.00 -16.64 -14.95
CA ARG A 11 -13.99 -16.40 -16.00
C ARG A 11 -13.75 -17.63 -16.87
N LYS A 12 -13.54 -18.81 -16.26
CA LYS A 12 -13.39 -20.07 -17.00
C LYS A 12 -14.64 -20.41 -17.80
N GLY A 13 -15.83 -20.07 -17.29
CA GLY A 13 -17.09 -20.22 -18.02
C GLY A 13 -17.12 -19.33 -19.26
N LEU A 14 -16.87 -18.03 -19.10
CA LEU A 14 -16.92 -17.06 -20.19
C LEU A 14 -15.86 -17.33 -21.27
N LYS A 15 -14.61 -17.61 -20.88
CA LYS A 15 -13.54 -17.96 -21.82
C LYS A 15 -13.89 -19.20 -22.65
N ARG A 16 -14.38 -20.26 -22.01
CA ARG A 16 -14.87 -21.47 -22.71
C ARG A 16 -15.99 -21.15 -23.69
N SER A 17 -16.91 -20.24 -23.33
CA SER A 17 -17.99 -19.81 -24.21
C SER A 17 -17.47 -19.04 -25.43
N VAL A 18 -16.54 -18.11 -25.23
CA VAL A 18 -15.93 -17.31 -26.31
C VAL A 18 -15.10 -18.19 -27.25
N ASP A 19 -14.24 -19.04 -26.69
CA ASP A 19 -13.42 -19.97 -27.47
C ASP A 19 -14.29 -20.99 -28.22
N GLY A 20 -15.36 -21.47 -27.58
CA GLY A 20 -16.37 -22.33 -28.19
C GLY A 20 -17.07 -21.66 -29.38
N HIS A 21 -17.44 -20.38 -29.25
CA HIS A 21 -18.06 -19.61 -30.33
C HIS A 21 -17.08 -19.39 -31.50
N LYS A 22 -15.82 -19.00 -31.22
CA LYS A 22 -14.76 -18.89 -32.25
C LYS A 22 -14.57 -20.20 -33.01
N ALA A 23 -14.49 -21.33 -32.30
CA ALA A 23 -14.36 -22.64 -32.91
C ALA A 23 -15.58 -23.03 -33.75
N HIS A 24 -16.79 -22.67 -33.32
CA HIS A 24 -18.01 -22.87 -34.10
C HIS A 24 -18.01 -22.04 -35.39
N CYS A 25 -17.71 -20.74 -35.32
CA CYS A 25 -17.62 -19.87 -36.49
C CYS A 25 -16.59 -20.39 -37.50
N ARG A 26 -15.39 -20.80 -37.06
CA ARG A 26 -14.37 -21.39 -37.96
C ARG A 26 -14.87 -22.64 -38.69
N ARG A 27 -15.61 -23.52 -37.99
CA ARG A 27 -16.19 -24.71 -38.61
C ARG A 27 -17.29 -24.38 -39.61
N VAL A 28 -18.12 -23.38 -39.30
CA VAL A 28 -19.17 -22.93 -40.22
C VAL A 28 -18.55 -22.29 -41.47
N VAL A 29 -17.50 -21.49 -41.32
CA VAL A 29 -16.75 -20.91 -42.43
C VAL A 29 -16.14 -22.00 -43.31
N ALA A 30 -15.42 -22.96 -42.73
CA ALA A 30 -14.83 -24.05 -43.50
C ALA A 30 -15.89 -24.85 -44.29
N LYS A 31 -17.05 -25.13 -43.68
CA LYS A 31 -18.15 -25.82 -44.36
C LYS A 31 -18.80 -24.97 -45.46
N LEU A 32 -18.90 -23.66 -45.26
CA LEU A 32 -19.40 -22.76 -46.28
C LEU A 32 -18.43 -22.67 -47.44
N GLU A 33 -17.13 -22.55 -47.18
CA GLU A 33 -16.07 -22.56 -48.21
C GLU A 33 -16.10 -23.87 -49.02
N GLU A 34 -16.22 -25.03 -48.37
CA GLU A 34 -16.39 -26.32 -49.05
C GLU A 34 -17.65 -26.36 -49.92
N ALA A 35 -18.80 -25.94 -49.38
CA ALA A 35 -20.07 -25.91 -50.11
C ALA A 35 -20.06 -24.89 -51.27
N ILE A 36 -19.32 -23.79 -51.13
CA ILE A 36 -19.11 -22.79 -52.16
C ILE A 36 -18.31 -23.39 -53.30
N VAL A 37 -17.20 -24.06 -53.01
CA VAL A 37 -16.37 -24.72 -54.02
C VAL A 37 -17.20 -25.78 -54.77
N GLU A 38 -17.97 -26.60 -54.05
CA GLU A 38 -18.86 -27.60 -54.65
C GLU A 38 -19.98 -26.97 -55.51
N ALA A 39 -20.56 -25.85 -55.06
CA ALA A 39 -21.62 -25.15 -55.80
C ALA A 39 -21.09 -24.39 -57.03
N GLU A 40 -19.87 -23.85 -56.98
CA GLU A 40 -19.20 -23.22 -58.13
C GLU A 40 -18.87 -24.24 -59.23
N GLU A 41 -18.49 -25.47 -58.85
CA GLU A 41 -18.32 -26.58 -59.79
C GLU A 41 -19.63 -27.00 -60.48
N GLN A 42 -20.76 -26.90 -59.77
CA GLN A 42 -22.07 -27.33 -60.26
C GLN A 42 -22.84 -26.25 -61.03
N CYS A 43 -22.76 -24.97 -60.63
CA CYS A 43 -23.52 -23.86 -61.24
C CYS A 43 -22.83 -22.47 -61.05
N PRO A 44 -21.83 -22.12 -61.88
CA PRO A 44 -20.96 -20.95 -61.67
C PRO A 44 -21.66 -19.57 -61.82
N HIS A 45 -22.86 -19.51 -62.39
CA HIS A 45 -23.52 -18.23 -62.71
C HIS A 45 -24.48 -17.70 -61.64
N ASN A 46 -24.88 -18.51 -60.66
CA ASN A 46 -25.93 -18.13 -59.70
C ASN A 46 -25.44 -17.69 -58.30
N PHE A 47 -24.22 -18.03 -57.90
CA PHE A 47 -23.72 -17.79 -56.53
C PHE A 47 -22.78 -16.60 -56.37
N ARG A 48 -22.18 -16.12 -57.47
CA ARG A 48 -21.21 -15.01 -57.49
C ARG A 48 -21.63 -13.72 -56.75
N PRO A 49 -22.91 -13.25 -56.79
CA PRO A 49 -23.29 -12.01 -56.11
C PRO A 49 -23.65 -12.16 -54.62
N ALA A 50 -23.89 -13.38 -54.12
CA ALA A 50 -24.23 -13.64 -52.71
C ALA A 50 -22.99 -13.90 -51.83
N LEU A 51 -21.94 -14.43 -52.46
CA LEU A 51 -20.65 -14.77 -51.87
C LEU A 51 -19.99 -13.62 -51.10
N PRO A 52 -19.81 -12.41 -51.67
CA PRO A 52 -19.18 -11.30 -50.96
C PRO A 52 -19.93 -10.92 -49.68
N LYS A 53 -21.26 -10.93 -49.70
CA LYS A 53 -22.10 -10.55 -48.55
C LYS A 53 -21.98 -11.55 -47.38
N LEU A 54 -21.77 -12.82 -47.67
CA LEU A 54 -21.54 -13.85 -46.64
C LEU A 54 -20.13 -13.75 -46.06
N CYS A 55 -19.13 -13.42 -46.88
CA CYS A 55 -17.78 -13.13 -46.41
C CYS A 55 -17.77 -11.88 -45.52
N ASP A 56 -18.41 -10.78 -45.95
CA ASP A 56 -18.51 -9.53 -45.17
C ASP A 56 -19.19 -9.76 -43.81
N ALA A 57 -20.33 -10.49 -43.80
CA ALA A 57 -21.03 -10.81 -42.56
C ALA A 57 -20.20 -11.72 -41.62
N ASN A 58 -19.38 -12.61 -42.17
CA ASN A 58 -18.48 -13.46 -41.39
C ASN A 58 -17.28 -12.66 -40.84
N GLU A 59 -16.73 -11.73 -41.60
CA GLU A 59 -15.69 -10.82 -41.11
C GLU A 59 -16.21 -9.94 -39.97
N ASP A 60 -17.44 -9.44 -40.07
CA ASP A 60 -18.10 -8.69 -38.99
C ASP A 60 -18.28 -9.53 -37.72
N VAL A 61 -18.72 -10.79 -37.85
CA VAL A 61 -18.83 -11.72 -36.70
C VAL A 61 -17.47 -12.04 -36.09
N ALA A 62 -16.44 -12.27 -36.93
CA ALA A 62 -15.08 -12.51 -36.47
C ALA A 62 -14.50 -11.28 -35.75
N LYS A 63 -14.80 -10.07 -36.23
CA LYS A 63 -14.40 -8.80 -35.62
C LYS A 63 -15.10 -8.58 -34.27
N VAL A 64 -16.40 -8.87 -34.16
CA VAL A 64 -17.15 -8.81 -32.89
C VAL A 64 -16.62 -9.84 -31.88
N ALA A 65 -16.27 -11.06 -32.32
CA ALA A 65 -15.65 -12.06 -31.47
C ALA A 65 -14.21 -11.68 -31.05
N GLY A 66 -13.47 -11.00 -31.93
CA GLY A 66 -12.15 -10.43 -31.66
C GLY A 66 -12.21 -9.33 -30.60
N THR A 67 -13.09 -8.34 -30.77
CA THR A 67 -13.30 -7.26 -29.80
C THR A 67 -13.79 -7.77 -28.45
N GLY A 68 -14.65 -8.80 -28.43
CA GLY A 68 -15.04 -9.47 -27.19
C GLY A 68 -13.87 -10.14 -26.46
N SER A 69 -12.94 -10.75 -27.19
CA SER A 69 -11.71 -11.34 -26.63
C SER A 69 -10.79 -10.28 -26.04
N GLU A 70 -10.56 -9.18 -26.76
CA GLU A 70 -9.74 -8.05 -26.30
C GLU A 70 -10.35 -7.38 -25.07
N LEU A 71 -11.67 -7.26 -24.99
CA LEU A 71 -12.37 -6.71 -23.84
C LEU A 71 -12.18 -7.59 -22.59
N VAL A 72 -12.26 -8.92 -22.75
CA VAL A 72 -12.00 -9.87 -21.66
C VAL A 72 -10.55 -9.79 -21.19
N GLU A 73 -9.58 -9.73 -22.11
CA GLU A 73 -8.16 -9.62 -21.76
C GLU A 73 -7.82 -8.29 -21.07
N ARG A 74 -8.38 -7.17 -21.55
CA ARG A 74 -8.25 -5.86 -20.90
C ARG A 74 -8.89 -5.86 -19.52
N SER A 75 -10.08 -6.45 -19.38
CA SER A 75 -10.75 -6.61 -18.09
C SER A 75 -9.90 -7.46 -17.13
N ASP A 76 -9.39 -8.60 -17.59
CA ASP A 76 -8.50 -9.48 -16.81
C ASP A 76 -7.27 -8.72 -16.31
N SER A 77 -6.61 -7.95 -17.18
CA SER A 77 -5.45 -7.14 -16.79
C SER A 77 -5.79 -6.09 -15.73
N VAL A 78 -6.94 -5.41 -15.86
CA VAL A 78 -7.40 -4.43 -14.86
C VAL A 78 -7.75 -5.11 -13.53
N TYR A 79 -8.43 -6.26 -13.54
CA TYR A 79 -8.77 -7.00 -12.33
C TYR A 79 -7.52 -7.57 -11.63
N GLU A 80 -6.59 -8.16 -12.38
CA GLU A 80 -5.33 -8.68 -11.84
C GLU A 80 -4.49 -7.53 -11.24
N HIS A 81 -4.44 -6.37 -11.89
CA HIS A 81 -3.83 -5.17 -11.34
C HIS A 81 -4.49 -4.72 -10.02
N ARG A 82 -5.83 -4.62 -9.98
CA ARG A 82 -6.57 -4.25 -8.76
C ARG A 82 -6.37 -5.26 -7.62
N LEU A 83 -6.33 -6.55 -7.93
CA LEU A 83 -6.05 -7.59 -6.94
C LEU A 83 -4.64 -7.44 -6.36
N GLN A 84 -3.65 -7.14 -7.20
CA GLN A 84 -2.29 -6.88 -6.74
C GLN A 84 -2.22 -5.61 -5.87
N GLU A 85 -2.90 -4.53 -6.25
CA GLU A 85 -3.00 -3.31 -5.44
C GLU A 85 -3.62 -3.59 -4.06
N LEU A 86 -4.71 -4.37 -4.02
CA LEU A 86 -5.37 -4.76 -2.76
C LEU A 86 -4.48 -5.64 -1.89
N GLN A 87 -3.75 -6.58 -2.49
CA GLN A 87 -2.80 -7.42 -1.77
C GLN A 87 -1.66 -6.59 -1.19
N ASN A 88 -1.06 -5.70 -1.99
CA ASN A 88 -0.02 -4.78 -1.53
C ASN A 88 -0.51 -3.87 -0.40
N TRP A 89 -1.73 -3.34 -0.53
CA TRP A 89 -2.35 -2.52 0.52
C TRP A 89 -2.56 -3.32 1.81
N LYS A 90 -3.08 -4.54 1.71
CA LYS A 90 -3.26 -5.44 2.85
C LYS A 90 -1.94 -5.73 3.54
N ASP A 91 -0.92 -6.13 2.79
CA ASP A 91 0.41 -6.46 3.33
C ASP A 91 1.04 -5.27 4.04
N ARG A 92 0.89 -4.06 3.47
CA ARG A 92 1.31 -2.81 4.11
C ARG A 92 0.57 -2.55 5.41
N VAL A 93 -0.75 -2.65 5.42
CA VAL A 93 -1.56 -2.40 6.62
C VAL A 93 -1.22 -3.40 7.72
N GLU A 94 -1.09 -4.69 7.41
CA GLU A 94 -0.68 -5.71 8.38
C GLU A 94 0.74 -5.48 8.91
N PHE A 95 1.68 -5.11 8.03
CA PHE A 95 3.06 -4.82 8.41
C PHE A 95 3.14 -3.59 9.34
N THR A 96 2.47 -2.50 8.97
CA THR A 96 2.46 -1.23 9.74
C THR A 96 1.78 -1.41 11.09
N ALA A 97 0.60 -2.04 11.11
CA ALA A 97 -0.15 -2.35 12.32
C ALA A 97 0.68 -3.16 13.34
N ARG A 98 1.47 -4.13 12.87
CA ARG A 98 2.29 -4.98 13.74
C ARG A 98 3.40 -4.22 14.46
N HIS A 99 3.88 -3.10 13.91
CA HIS A 99 5.09 -2.44 14.40
C HIS A 99 4.87 -1.00 14.91
N CYS A 100 3.75 -0.34 14.58
CA CYS A 100 3.49 1.04 14.98
C CYS A 100 3.44 1.24 16.51
N ASP A 101 2.98 0.23 17.24
CA ASP A 101 2.92 0.24 18.70
C ASP A 101 4.28 0.32 19.40
N TYR A 102 5.34 -0.19 18.77
CA TYR A 102 6.71 -0.05 19.31
C TYR A 102 7.21 1.38 19.20
N VAL A 103 6.84 2.09 18.13
CA VAL A 103 7.15 3.51 17.97
C VAL A 103 6.47 4.30 19.08
N LEU A 104 5.18 4.03 19.32
CA LEU A 104 4.42 4.65 20.40
C LEU A 104 5.03 4.37 21.78
N TYR A 105 5.44 3.12 22.04
CA TYR A 105 6.07 2.77 23.31
C TYR A 105 7.41 3.50 23.52
N PHE A 106 8.20 3.67 22.47
CA PHE A 106 9.42 4.47 22.52
C PHE A 106 9.14 5.96 22.76
N GLU A 107 8.17 6.54 22.05
CA GLU A 107 7.72 7.93 22.26
C GLU A 107 7.26 8.16 23.71
N LEU A 108 6.58 7.20 24.34
CA LEU A 108 6.22 7.26 25.76
C LEU A 108 7.45 7.32 26.67
N CYS A 109 8.48 6.53 26.37
CA CYS A 109 9.75 6.55 27.12
C CYS A 109 10.45 7.91 26.98
N VAL A 110 10.51 8.44 25.75
CA VAL A 110 11.06 9.77 25.45
C VAL A 110 10.27 10.86 26.21
N PHE A 111 8.94 10.87 26.10
CA PHE A 111 8.09 11.85 26.75
C PHE A 111 8.26 11.87 28.28
N SER A 112 8.42 10.70 28.91
CA SER A 112 8.62 10.60 30.35
C SER A 112 9.96 11.21 30.85
N SER A 113 10.93 11.37 29.95
CA SER A 113 12.30 11.74 30.30
C SER A 113 12.71 13.11 29.77
N PHE A 114 12.23 13.55 28.60
CA PHE A 114 12.64 14.82 28.01
C PHE A 114 12.24 16.03 28.89
N LYS A 115 11.11 15.93 29.64
CA LYS A 115 10.68 16.97 30.60
C LYS A 115 11.70 17.24 31.71
N LYS A 116 12.68 16.34 31.91
CA LYS A 116 13.74 16.47 32.92
C LYS A 116 15.02 17.11 32.36
N LEU A 117 15.08 17.36 31.06
CA LEU A 117 16.26 17.93 30.41
C LEU A 117 16.33 19.45 30.64
N PRO A 118 17.53 20.04 30.79
CA PRO A 118 17.68 21.49 30.95
C PRO A 118 17.05 22.30 29.81
N LYS A 119 17.10 21.79 28.57
CA LYS A 119 16.49 22.45 27.41
C LYS A 119 14.97 22.57 27.52
N TYR A 120 14.30 21.61 28.17
CA TYR A 120 12.87 21.71 28.42
C TYR A 120 12.56 22.89 29.35
N GLN A 121 13.33 23.07 30.41
CA GLN A 121 13.17 24.22 31.30
C GLN A 121 13.46 25.54 30.56
N GLN A 122 14.51 25.58 29.73
CA GLN A 122 14.81 26.76 28.90
C GLN A 122 13.68 27.08 27.92
N ALA A 123 13.00 26.07 27.38
CA ALA A 123 11.82 26.28 26.52
C ALA A 123 10.69 26.98 27.27
N LEU A 124 10.39 26.53 28.50
CA LEU A 124 9.38 27.15 29.36
C LEU A 124 9.75 28.60 29.72
N ASP A 125 11.01 28.83 30.08
CA ASP A 125 11.53 30.18 30.39
C ASP A 125 11.46 31.12 29.16
N ALA A 126 11.52 30.55 27.94
CA ALA A 126 11.35 31.25 26.67
C ALA A 126 9.87 31.38 26.23
N GLY A 127 8.92 31.03 27.09
CA GLY A 127 7.48 31.22 26.87
C GLY A 127 6.78 30.08 26.13
N ALA A 128 7.40 28.91 25.99
CA ALA A 128 6.70 27.72 25.48
C ALA A 128 5.66 27.22 26.49
N GLU A 129 4.55 26.67 25.98
CA GLU A 129 3.53 26.05 26.83
C GLU A 129 4.00 24.72 27.41
N GLU A 130 3.56 24.41 28.63
CA GLU A 130 3.87 23.13 29.26
C GLU A 130 3.14 21.98 28.55
N LEU A 131 3.90 21.04 27.99
CA LEU A 131 3.36 19.82 27.41
C LEU A 131 2.96 18.82 28.51
N GLU A 132 1.67 18.80 28.86
CA GLU A 132 1.11 17.87 29.86
C GLU A 132 1.02 16.42 29.36
N THR A 133 0.79 16.24 28.06
CA THR A 133 0.58 14.91 27.45
C THR A 133 1.53 14.64 26.30
N MET A 134 1.81 13.36 26.07
CA MET A 134 2.59 12.94 24.89
C MET A 134 1.89 13.33 23.59
N SER A 135 0.55 13.31 23.53
CA SER A 135 -0.18 13.74 22.33
C SER A 135 0.15 15.19 22.01
N ALA A 136 0.04 16.10 23.00
CA ALA A 136 0.36 17.50 22.81
C ALA A 136 1.80 17.72 22.32
N ALA A 137 2.77 16.94 22.84
CA ALA A 137 4.15 17.01 22.37
C ALA A 137 4.29 16.58 20.90
N LEU A 138 3.65 15.47 20.52
CA LEU A 138 3.69 14.97 19.15
C LEU A 138 2.92 15.88 18.18
N ASP A 139 1.82 16.48 18.62
CA ASP A 139 1.01 17.44 17.87
C ASP A 139 1.81 18.71 17.61
N LEU A 140 2.47 19.27 18.62
CA LEU A 140 3.39 20.41 18.47
C LEU A 140 4.47 20.12 17.43
N LEU A 141 5.17 18.97 17.55
CA LEU A 141 6.21 18.59 16.58
C LEU A 141 5.65 18.43 15.17
N THR A 142 4.42 17.95 15.02
CA THR A 142 3.73 17.86 13.73
C THR A 142 3.45 19.24 13.15
N TYR A 143 2.87 20.14 13.94
CA TYR A 143 2.56 21.50 13.50
C TYR A 143 3.82 22.29 13.14
N MET A 144 4.90 22.16 13.89
CA MET A 144 6.20 22.75 13.55
C MET A 144 6.69 22.23 12.19
N SER A 145 6.67 20.91 11.98
CA SER A 145 7.11 20.33 10.70
C SER A 145 6.24 20.77 9.53
N GLN A 146 4.94 20.96 9.73
CA GLN A 146 4.02 21.47 8.72
C GLN A 146 4.30 22.95 8.42
N ALA A 147 4.46 23.79 9.45
CA ALA A 147 4.80 25.21 9.29
C ALA A 147 6.10 25.41 8.49
N GLU A 148 7.10 24.57 8.72
CA GLU A 148 8.37 24.57 7.97
C GLU A 148 8.21 24.09 6.51
N SER A 149 7.21 23.25 6.21
CA SER A 149 7.04 22.64 4.89
C SER A 149 6.14 23.44 3.94
N PHE A 150 5.14 24.14 4.46
CA PHE A 150 4.11 24.80 3.65
C PHE A 150 4.41 26.28 3.36
N ASP A 151 5.54 26.82 3.86
CA ASP A 151 5.91 28.24 3.73
C ASP A 151 4.78 29.21 4.14
N ASP A 152 3.98 28.79 5.12
CA ASP A 152 2.87 29.57 5.67
C ASP A 152 3.41 30.43 6.81
N GLU A 153 3.64 31.71 6.53
CA GLU A 153 4.17 32.69 7.50
C GLU A 153 3.34 32.74 8.80
N VAL A 154 2.01 32.59 8.71
CA VAL A 154 1.14 32.61 9.90
C VAL A 154 1.38 31.38 10.77
N MET A 155 1.49 30.20 10.15
CA MET A 155 1.81 28.97 10.87
C MET A 155 3.23 29.01 11.44
N GLN A 156 4.18 29.61 10.74
CA GLN A 156 5.55 29.77 11.24
C GLN A 156 5.60 30.66 12.48
N ASP A 157 4.92 31.81 12.47
CA ASP A 157 4.87 32.71 13.62
C ASP A 157 4.24 32.08 14.86
N ILE A 158 3.23 31.22 14.67
CA ILE A 158 2.55 30.52 15.78
C ILE A 158 3.40 29.36 16.32
N PHE A 159 3.97 28.54 15.46
CA PHE A 159 4.56 27.26 15.89
C PHE A 159 6.08 27.25 15.97
N ILE A 160 6.79 28.11 15.22
CA ILE A 160 8.25 28.16 15.14
C ILE A 160 8.82 29.24 16.08
N THR A 161 8.27 29.33 17.29
CA THR A 161 8.75 30.24 18.33
C THR A 161 10.09 29.76 18.92
N PRO A 162 10.91 30.65 19.51
CA PRO A 162 12.16 30.26 20.17
C PRO A 162 11.95 29.18 21.26
N GLY A 163 10.87 29.28 22.05
CA GLY A 163 10.52 28.28 23.05
C GLY A 163 10.17 26.92 22.43
N ASN A 164 9.37 26.89 21.36
CA ASN A 164 9.01 25.64 20.69
C ASN A 164 10.21 24.96 20.01
N GLN A 165 11.16 25.75 19.50
CA GLN A 165 12.42 25.20 18.98
C GLN A 165 13.22 24.50 20.09
N LEU A 166 13.35 25.11 21.27
CA LEU A 166 14.00 24.48 22.43
C LEU A 166 13.24 23.22 22.89
N MET A 167 11.91 23.23 22.81
CA MET A 167 11.06 22.07 23.10
C MET A 167 11.37 20.90 22.16
N ARG A 168 11.47 21.18 20.86
CA ARG A 168 11.85 20.21 19.84
C ARG A 168 13.26 19.69 20.04
N GLU A 169 14.20 20.58 20.38
CA GLU A 169 15.57 20.18 20.68
C GLU A 169 15.66 19.27 21.91
N ALA A 170 14.92 19.58 22.98
CA ALA A 170 14.84 18.72 24.17
C ALA A 170 14.29 17.33 23.81
N TRP A 171 13.23 17.28 22.99
CA TRP A 171 12.70 16.01 22.50
C TRP A 171 13.74 15.21 21.70
N TYR A 172 14.40 15.83 20.72
CA TYR A 172 15.40 15.16 19.90
C TYR A 172 16.66 14.76 20.68
N GLU A 173 17.07 15.55 21.66
CA GLU A 173 18.15 15.19 22.58
C GLU A 173 17.81 13.92 23.34
N GLU A 174 16.57 13.79 23.84
CA GLU A 174 16.12 12.58 24.52
C GLU A 174 16.04 11.38 23.57
N VAL A 175 15.56 11.55 22.33
CA VAL A 175 15.55 10.49 21.30
C VAL A 175 16.97 9.94 21.10
N VAL A 176 17.96 10.83 20.97
CA VAL A 176 19.38 10.47 20.82
C VAL A 176 19.91 9.78 22.06
N ARG A 177 19.57 10.27 23.25
CA ARG A 177 19.96 9.65 24.52
C ARG A 177 19.42 8.23 24.69
N GLN A 178 18.23 7.96 24.15
CA GLN A 178 17.60 6.64 24.11
C GLN A 178 18.18 5.72 23.01
N GLY A 179 19.05 6.25 22.13
CA GLY A 179 19.84 5.49 21.18
C GLY A 179 19.37 5.51 19.72
N LEU A 180 18.34 6.31 19.38
CA LEU A 180 17.94 6.54 17.99
C LEU A 180 18.51 7.86 17.46
N GLN A 181 18.93 7.88 16.20
CA GLN A 181 19.26 9.13 15.53
C GLN A 181 17.96 9.87 15.15
N VAL A 182 18.07 11.19 14.96
CA VAL A 182 16.90 12.04 14.69
C VAL A 182 16.23 11.68 13.36
N ASP A 183 17.01 11.42 12.32
CA ASP A 183 16.54 10.98 11.01
C ASP A 183 15.85 9.61 11.06
N GLU A 184 16.41 8.65 11.81
CA GLU A 184 15.79 7.35 12.06
C GLU A 184 14.43 7.52 12.78
N TYR A 185 14.36 8.39 13.79
CA TYR A 185 13.13 8.68 14.51
C TYR A 185 12.07 9.34 13.61
N VAL A 186 12.46 10.32 12.80
CA VAL A 186 11.55 10.98 11.84
C VAL A 186 10.99 9.96 10.85
N ALA A 187 11.83 9.05 10.33
CA ALA A 187 11.37 7.97 9.47
C ALA A 187 10.36 7.05 10.18
N LEU A 188 10.59 6.72 11.46
CA LEU A 188 9.66 5.91 12.26
C LEU A 188 8.33 6.62 12.54
N ARG A 189 8.32 7.95 12.72
CA ARG A 189 7.09 8.74 12.82
C ARG A 189 6.28 8.69 11.53
N GLN A 190 6.95 8.84 10.39
CA GLN A 190 6.30 8.71 9.09
C GLN A 190 5.72 7.31 8.89
N PHE A 191 6.48 6.27 9.24
CA PHE A 191 6.03 4.88 9.21
C PHE A 191 4.74 4.67 10.02
N LYS A 192 4.68 5.20 11.25
CA LYS A 192 3.49 5.15 12.10
C LYS A 192 2.30 5.86 11.45
N GLY A 193 2.53 6.95 10.73
CA GLY A 193 1.50 7.71 9.99
C GLY A 193 0.96 7.02 8.73
N LEU A 194 1.57 5.93 8.25
CA LEU A 194 1.08 5.19 7.07
C LEU A 194 -0.24 4.46 7.32
N THR A 195 -0.63 4.29 8.58
CA THR A 195 -1.90 3.68 8.97
C THR A 195 -2.53 4.50 10.10
N ASN A 196 -3.79 4.92 9.90
CA ASN A 196 -4.61 5.47 10.99
C ASN A 196 -5.14 4.35 11.93
N ASN A 197 -4.96 3.09 11.54
CA ASN A 197 -5.44 1.95 12.29
C ASN A 197 -4.36 1.52 13.29
N CYS A 198 -4.43 2.07 14.50
CA CYS A 198 -3.86 1.42 15.67
C CYS A 198 -4.75 0.21 15.98
N PHE A 199 -4.42 -0.96 15.44
CA PHE A 199 -5.06 -2.20 15.90
C PHE A 199 -4.56 -2.49 17.31
N ARG A 200 -5.24 -1.90 18.31
CA ARG A 200 -4.90 -2.00 19.74
C ARG A 200 -4.97 -3.43 20.29
N ASP A 201 -5.45 -4.38 19.48
CA ASP A 201 -5.67 -5.79 19.85
C ASP A 201 -4.60 -6.76 19.32
N HIS A 202 -3.52 -6.26 18.70
CA HIS A 202 -2.37 -7.13 18.46
C HIS A 202 -1.65 -7.38 19.77
N ASP A 203 -1.95 -8.54 20.37
CA ASP A 203 -1.23 -9.16 21.47
C ASP A 203 0.27 -8.90 21.27
N ARG A 204 0.80 -7.93 22.04
CA ARG A 204 2.08 -7.32 21.74
C ARG A 204 3.15 -8.39 21.86
N ALA A 205 3.58 -8.91 20.72
CA ALA A 205 4.77 -9.74 20.66
C ALA A 205 5.88 -9.01 21.42
N LYS A 206 6.74 -9.75 22.14
CA LYS A 206 7.85 -9.09 22.81
C LYS A 206 8.74 -8.43 21.75
N PRO A 207 9.36 -7.27 22.01
CA PRO A 207 10.22 -6.61 21.02
C PRO A 207 11.29 -7.54 20.42
N ALA A 208 11.83 -8.47 21.22
CA ALA A 208 12.79 -9.47 20.77
C ALA A 208 12.20 -10.48 19.76
N ASP A 209 10.94 -10.87 19.94
CA ASP A 209 10.23 -11.76 19.01
C ASP A 209 9.91 -11.03 17.71
N ALA A 210 9.43 -9.79 17.79
CA ALA A 210 9.21 -8.96 16.62
C ALA A 210 10.50 -8.70 15.83
N LEU A 211 11.62 -8.46 16.52
CA LEU A 211 12.93 -8.30 15.89
C LEU A 211 13.35 -9.57 15.15
N ARG A 212 13.18 -10.74 15.78
CA ARG A 212 13.50 -12.03 15.16
C ARG A 212 12.65 -12.26 13.91
N VAL A 213 11.36 -11.94 13.98
CA VAL A 213 10.44 -12.06 12.84
C VAL A 213 10.83 -11.11 11.70
N LEU A 214 11.16 -9.85 12.02
CA LEU A 214 11.59 -8.84 11.04
C LEU A 214 12.93 -9.19 10.38
N LYS A 215 13.84 -9.86 11.11
CA LYS A 215 15.12 -10.36 10.58
C LYS A 215 14.96 -11.59 9.68
N SER A 216 14.05 -12.50 10.02
CA SER A 216 14.05 -13.86 9.46
C SER A 216 13.04 -14.12 8.33
N SER A 217 11.85 -13.52 8.34
CA SER A 217 10.71 -14.20 7.70
C SER A 217 9.71 -13.34 6.93
N LEU A 218 9.67 -12.02 7.13
CA LEU A 218 8.67 -11.19 6.44
C LEU A 218 9.26 -10.49 5.23
N PRO A 219 8.69 -10.67 4.01
CA PRO A 219 8.91 -9.70 2.96
C PRO A 219 8.40 -8.36 3.46
N VAL A 220 9.31 -7.39 3.56
CA VAL A 220 8.92 -6.01 3.87
C VAL A 220 8.28 -5.46 2.60
N PRO A 221 7.05 -4.91 2.67
CA PRO A 221 6.43 -4.26 1.53
C PRO A 221 7.40 -3.25 0.90
N ALA A 222 7.46 -3.18 -0.43
CA ALA A 222 8.46 -2.39 -1.13
C ALA A 222 8.45 -0.91 -0.71
N ASP A 223 7.27 -0.35 -0.47
CA ASP A 223 7.06 1.03 0.01
C ASP A 223 7.44 1.23 1.48
N CYS A 224 7.61 0.14 2.24
CA CYS A 224 8.04 0.16 3.64
C CYS A 224 9.53 -0.20 3.82
N ALA A 225 10.25 -0.53 2.75
CA ALA A 225 11.62 -1.03 2.81
C ALA A 225 12.58 -0.08 3.55
N GLN A 226 12.40 1.23 3.35
CA GLN A 226 13.19 2.27 4.00
C GLN A 226 13.08 2.28 5.53
N TYR A 227 11.97 1.80 6.09
CA TYR A 227 11.74 1.78 7.54
C TYR A 227 12.32 0.55 8.22
N LYS A 228 12.78 -0.45 7.46
CA LYS A 228 13.25 -1.73 8.02
C LYS A 228 14.40 -1.53 9.02
N GLN A 229 15.42 -0.76 8.65
CA GLN A 229 16.59 -0.56 9.52
C GLN A 229 16.25 0.24 10.78
N PRO A 230 15.56 1.40 10.70
CA PRO A 230 15.08 2.10 11.89
C PRO A 230 14.22 1.21 12.81
N LEU A 231 13.32 0.40 12.25
CA LEU A 231 12.47 -0.51 13.03
C LEU A 231 13.27 -1.60 13.73
N MET A 232 14.26 -2.19 13.06
CA MET A 232 15.14 -3.19 13.68
C MET A 232 15.89 -2.57 14.87
N LYS A 233 16.46 -1.37 14.70
CA LYS A 233 17.18 -0.67 15.77
C LYS A 233 16.27 -0.31 16.94
N LEU A 234 15.08 0.21 16.65
CA LEU A 234 14.05 0.47 17.67
C LEU A 234 13.73 -0.79 18.48
N LEU A 235 13.48 -1.92 17.82
CA LEU A 235 13.16 -3.19 18.49
C LEU A 235 14.34 -3.71 19.31
N GLU A 236 15.57 -3.53 18.85
CA GLU A 236 16.78 -3.86 19.61
C GLU A 236 16.92 -3.02 20.88
N LEU A 237 16.64 -1.72 20.81
CA LEU A 237 16.64 -0.82 21.96
C LEU A 237 15.56 -1.24 22.96
N LEU A 238 14.31 -1.39 22.50
CA LEU A 238 13.19 -1.77 23.37
C LEU A 238 13.35 -3.16 24.00
N SER A 239 14.04 -4.08 23.34
CA SER A 239 14.36 -5.40 23.90
C SER A 239 15.28 -5.31 25.12
N ARG A 240 16.12 -4.26 25.22
CA ARG A 240 17.01 -4.02 26.36
C ARG A 240 16.30 -3.34 27.52
N PHE A 241 15.29 -2.52 27.21
CA PHE A 241 14.52 -1.75 28.19
C PHE A 241 13.30 -2.51 28.74
N ALA A 242 12.99 -3.70 28.22
CA ALA A 242 11.90 -4.51 28.74
C ALA A 242 12.11 -4.73 30.25
N PRO A 243 11.18 -4.32 31.12
CA PRO A 243 11.34 -4.47 32.55
C PRO A 243 11.57 -5.95 32.84
N ARG A 244 12.69 -6.26 33.49
CA ARG A 244 12.86 -7.57 34.13
C ARG A 244 11.68 -7.67 35.09
N ARG A 245 10.69 -8.49 34.76
CA ARG A 245 9.58 -8.78 35.68
C ARG A 245 10.22 -9.18 37.01
N GLN A 246 10.10 -8.31 38.00
CA GLN A 246 10.31 -8.66 39.41
C GLN A 246 9.04 -9.34 39.90
#